data_AF-A0A315VL09-F1
#
_entry.id   AF-A0A315VL09-F1
#
_cell.length_a   1.000
_cell.length_b   1.000
_cell.length_c   1.000
_cell.angle_alpha   90.00
_cell.angle_beta   90.00
_cell.angle_gamma   90.00
#
_symmetry.space_group_name_H-M   'P 1'
#
loop_
_entity.id
_entity.type
_entity.pdbx_description
1 polymer ?
#
loop_
_entity_poly.entity_id
_entity_poly.type
_entity_poly.pdbx_seq_one_letter_code
_entity_poly.pdbx_strand_id
1 'polypeptide(L)'
;MLQASYSTCCMVSEENKELIVTPKDKRTTTIWKVRLVIGWFFQVPFLTFGPEFRIRTTSEGEPTEQDVLQQGNSIVCAGYALYGSATLVALSTGAGLNFFMLDPAIGEFILVDRNVRIQQKGKIYSLNEGYAKYFHPSINEYLKHKKHPERSQKPEIMHQI
;
A
#
# COMPACT_ATOMS: atom_id res chain seq x y z
N MET A 1 3.49 20.21 -1.38
CA MET A 1 3.08 19.86 0.00
C MET A 1 4.11 18.98 0.71
N LEU A 2 4.63 17.90 0.10
CA LEU A 2 5.72 17.10 0.71
C LEU A 2 7.09 17.80 0.71
N GLN A 3 7.46 18.53 -0.35
CA GLN A 3 8.70 19.33 -0.34
C GLN A 3 8.73 20.42 0.75
N ALA A 4 7.58 20.79 1.31
CA ALA A 4 7.48 21.76 2.39
C ALA A 4 7.57 21.11 3.78
N SER A 5 7.62 19.78 3.87
CA SER A 5 7.76 19.07 5.15
C SER A 5 9.17 19.14 5.72
N TYR A 6 10.15 19.63 4.92
CA TYR A 6 11.57 19.56 5.25
C TYR A 6 11.94 18.17 5.75
N SER A 7 11.54 17.13 5.03
CA SER A 7 11.87 15.74 5.36
C SER A 7 12.19 14.92 4.10
N THR A 8 11.79 15.35 2.92
CA THR A 8 12.06 14.62 1.67
C THR A 8 13.32 15.12 0.98
N CYS A 9 14.15 14.25 0.39
CA CYS A 9 15.14 14.68 -0.61
C CYS A 9 14.72 14.35 -2.04
N CYS A 10 14.04 13.22 -2.25
CA CYS A 10 13.57 12.78 -3.55
C CYS A 10 12.26 12.00 -3.42
N MET A 11 11.44 12.07 -4.46
CA MET A 11 10.14 11.42 -4.51
C MET A 11 9.96 10.75 -5.88
N VAL A 12 9.26 9.62 -5.86
CA VAL A 12 8.83 8.90 -7.06
C VAL A 12 7.33 8.83 -7.01
N SER A 13 6.68 9.32 -8.05
CA SER A 13 5.23 9.27 -8.22
C SER A 13 4.92 8.39 -9.43
N GLU A 14 3.79 7.69 -9.40
CA GLU A 14 3.27 7.02 -10.60
C GLU A 14 3.00 8.03 -11.72
N GLU A 15 2.55 9.23 -11.36
CA GLU A 15 2.24 10.32 -12.30
C GLU A 15 3.47 10.95 -12.97
N ASN A 16 4.66 10.75 -12.38
CA ASN A 16 5.86 11.43 -12.81
C ASN A 16 6.88 10.40 -13.28
N LYS A 17 7.21 10.46 -14.58
CA LYS A 17 8.26 9.62 -15.17
C LYS A 17 9.63 9.89 -14.57
N GLU A 18 9.90 11.15 -14.23
CA GLU A 18 11.19 11.62 -13.73
C GLU A 18 11.21 11.67 -12.21
N LEU A 19 12.41 11.49 -11.65
CA LEU A 19 12.65 11.62 -10.21
C LEU A 19 12.43 13.07 -9.76
N ILE A 20 11.53 13.28 -8.81
CA ILE A 20 11.28 14.60 -8.25
C ILE A 20 12.33 14.85 -7.16
N VAL A 21 13.30 15.71 -7.46
CA VAL A 21 14.33 16.12 -6.51
C VAL A 21 13.88 17.35 -5.73
N THR A 22 14.01 17.31 -4.41
CA THR A 22 13.68 18.44 -3.53
C THR A 22 14.81 19.49 -3.58
N PRO A 23 14.52 20.79 -3.60
CA PRO A 23 15.53 21.85 -3.52
C PRO A 23 16.40 21.74 -2.26
N LYS A 24 17.69 22.10 -2.36
CA LYS A 24 18.68 21.92 -1.26
C LYS A 24 18.31 22.65 0.03
N ASP A 25 17.68 23.81 -0.08
CA ASP A 25 17.17 24.64 1.01
C ASP A 25 16.06 23.97 1.83
N LYS A 26 15.48 22.88 1.34
CA LYS A 26 14.37 22.15 1.97
C LYS A 26 14.70 20.68 2.27
N ARG A 27 15.96 20.28 2.17
CA ARG A 27 16.43 18.92 2.48
C ARG A 27 16.83 18.81 3.95
N THR A 28 16.73 17.60 4.49
CA THR A 28 17.41 17.20 5.73
C THR A 28 18.39 16.08 5.44
N THR A 29 19.33 15.84 6.35
CA THR A 29 20.25 14.70 6.34
C THR A 29 19.53 13.36 6.42
N THR A 30 18.31 13.32 6.97
CA THR A 30 17.43 12.13 6.96
C THR A 30 16.42 12.24 5.84
N ILE A 31 16.46 11.27 4.94
CA ILE A 31 15.71 11.28 3.70
C ILE A 31 14.44 10.47 3.89
N TRP A 32 13.29 11.08 3.61
CA TRP A 32 11.99 10.43 3.63
C TRP A 32 11.50 10.29 2.19
N LYS A 33 11.56 9.07 1.64
CA LYS A 33 10.90 8.76 0.37
C LYS A 33 9.39 8.73 0.59
N VAL A 34 8.58 9.33 -0.26
CA VAL A 34 7.12 9.09 -0.26
C VAL A 34 6.77 8.67 -1.67
N ARG A 35 6.51 7.37 -1.85
CA ARG A 35 5.97 6.86 -3.11
C ARG A 35 4.45 6.89 -3.05
N LEU A 36 3.81 7.96 -3.51
CA LEU A 36 2.35 7.95 -3.70
C LEU A 36 2.03 7.05 -4.90
N VAL A 37 1.51 5.85 -4.64
CA VAL A 37 0.89 5.01 -5.68
C VAL A 37 -0.60 5.26 -5.58
N ILE A 38 -1.14 5.95 -6.58
CA ILE A 38 -2.59 6.02 -6.79
C ILE A 38 -2.81 5.07 -7.96
N GLY A 39 -3.10 3.81 -7.66
CA GLY A 39 -3.34 2.84 -8.73
C GLY A 39 -4.46 3.35 -9.64
N TRP A 40 -4.14 3.59 -10.92
CA TRP A 40 -5.08 4.02 -11.96
C TRP A 40 -6.14 2.99 -12.34
N PHE A 41 -6.18 1.85 -11.66
CA PHE A 41 -7.22 0.87 -11.89
C PHE A 41 -8.42 1.22 -11.01
N PHE A 42 -9.57 1.34 -11.67
CA PHE A 42 -10.92 1.46 -11.13
C PHE A 42 -11.46 2.89 -10.96
N GLN A 43 -11.66 3.61 -12.08
CA GLN A 43 -12.78 4.57 -12.20
C GLN A 43 -14.13 3.82 -12.25
N VAL A 44 -14.40 2.99 -11.24
CA VAL A 44 -15.71 2.36 -11.04
C VAL A 44 -16.38 3.15 -9.93
N PRO A 45 -17.57 3.74 -10.15
CA PRO A 45 -18.28 4.41 -9.08
C PRO A 45 -18.50 3.40 -7.93
N PHE A 46 -18.32 3.86 -6.69
CA PHE A 46 -18.51 3.10 -5.43
C PHE A 46 -17.41 2.12 -4.99
N LEU A 47 -16.26 2.05 -5.68
CA LEU A 47 -15.12 1.29 -5.12
C LEU A 47 -14.35 2.12 -4.07
N THR A 48 -13.61 1.42 -3.22
CA THR A 48 -12.76 2.03 -2.20
C THR A 48 -11.35 2.22 -2.76
N PHE A 49 -10.80 3.43 -2.64
CA PHE A 49 -9.48 3.79 -3.18
C PHE A 49 -8.64 4.54 -2.18
N GLY A 50 -7.34 4.56 -2.36
CA GLY A 50 -6.55 5.65 -1.82
C GLY A 50 -5.05 5.49 -2.03
N PRO A 51 -4.28 6.55 -1.72
CA PRO A 51 -2.86 6.57 -1.98
C PRO A 51 -2.13 5.59 -1.06
N GLU A 52 -1.27 4.76 -1.64
CA GLU A 52 -0.25 4.04 -0.89
C GLU A 52 1.00 4.89 -0.77
N PHE A 53 1.76 4.73 0.32
CA PHE A 53 3.07 5.35 0.49
C PHE A 53 4.09 4.42 1.13
N ARG A 54 5.36 4.64 0.76
CA ARG A 54 6.51 3.90 1.28
C ARG A 54 7.67 4.85 1.50
N ILE A 55 8.28 4.72 2.67
CA ILE A 55 9.36 5.54 3.19
C ILE A 55 10.61 4.69 3.39
N ARG A 56 11.73 5.23 2.94
CA ARG A 56 13.06 4.64 3.02
C ARG A 56 14.07 5.72 3.36
N THR A 57 15.13 5.31 4.03
CA THR A 57 16.35 6.09 4.22
C THR A 57 17.22 6.00 2.97
N THR A 58 18.11 6.95 2.75
CA THR A 58 19.16 6.82 1.73
C THR A 58 20.48 7.41 2.20
N SER A 59 21.54 7.18 1.45
CA SER A 59 22.90 7.63 1.72
C SER A 59 23.09 9.15 1.62
N GLU A 60 24.13 9.64 2.27
CA GLU A 60 24.57 11.03 2.17
C GLU A 60 25.03 11.36 0.74
N GLY A 61 24.51 12.45 0.15
CA GLY A 61 24.88 12.88 -1.19
C GLY A 61 23.74 13.54 -1.96
N GLU A 62 23.99 13.82 -3.24
CA GLU A 62 22.92 14.21 -4.17
C GLU A 62 22.01 13.02 -4.45
N PRO A 63 20.68 13.17 -4.36
CA PRO A 63 19.76 12.08 -4.64
C PRO A 63 19.81 11.70 -6.12
N THR A 64 19.98 10.41 -6.35
CA THR A 64 20.02 9.77 -7.66
C THR A 64 18.86 8.79 -7.82
N GLU A 65 18.67 8.27 -9.03
CA GLU A 65 17.68 7.22 -9.26
C GLU A 65 18.02 5.91 -8.53
N GLN A 66 19.29 5.65 -8.27
CA GLN A 66 19.70 4.43 -7.56
C GLN A 66 19.20 4.44 -6.11
N ASP A 67 19.12 5.61 -5.49
CA ASP A 67 18.60 5.79 -4.13
C ASP A 67 17.13 5.36 -4.02
N VAL A 68 16.37 5.41 -5.12
CA VAL A 68 14.97 5.00 -5.12
C VAL A 68 14.79 3.52 -5.45
N LEU A 69 15.79 2.87 -6.05
CA LEU A 69 15.77 1.46 -6.48
C LEU A 69 16.26 0.49 -5.38
N GLN A 70 15.91 0.76 -4.13
CA GLN A 70 16.23 -0.12 -3.01
C GLN A 70 15.26 -1.31 -2.89
N GLN A 71 15.73 -2.38 -2.23
CA GLN A 71 14.94 -3.56 -1.90
C GLN A 71 13.75 -3.24 -0.97
N GLY A 72 12.72 -4.08 -0.98
CA GLY A 72 11.52 -3.88 -0.14
C GLY A 72 11.76 -3.93 1.37
N ASN A 73 12.78 -4.68 1.82
CA ASN A 73 13.18 -4.81 3.22
C ASN A 73 13.77 -3.52 3.83
N SER A 74 14.23 -2.57 3.00
CA SER A 74 14.77 -1.26 3.44
C SER A 74 13.69 -0.24 3.82
N ILE A 75 12.41 -0.61 3.70
CA ILE A 75 11.28 0.26 4.03
C ILE A 75 11.21 0.46 5.54
N VAL A 76 11.31 1.71 5.99
CA VAL A 76 11.22 2.07 7.41
C VAL A 76 9.77 2.34 7.84
N CYS A 77 8.94 2.75 6.90
CA CYS A 77 7.52 3.02 7.12
C CYS A 77 6.75 2.84 5.80
N ALA A 78 5.59 2.23 5.85
CA ALA A 78 4.68 2.13 4.71
C ALA A 78 3.24 2.20 5.19
N GLY A 79 2.36 2.63 4.32
CA GLY A 79 0.95 2.74 4.64
C GLY A 79 0.12 3.00 3.40
N TYR A 80 -1.18 3.09 3.63
CA TYR A 80 -2.13 3.56 2.64
C TYR A 80 -3.26 4.32 3.32
N ALA A 81 -3.80 5.30 2.62
CA ALA A 81 -5.10 5.85 2.95
C ALA A 81 -6.17 5.09 2.16
N LEU A 82 -7.34 4.92 2.75
CA LEU A 82 -8.46 4.19 2.22
C LEU A 82 -9.70 5.08 2.32
N TYR A 83 -10.23 5.51 1.20
CA TYR A 83 -11.44 6.30 1.07
C TYR A 83 -12.58 5.35 0.68
N GLY A 84 -13.30 4.86 1.70
CA GLY A 84 -14.47 3.99 1.54
C GLY A 84 -15.70 4.60 2.22
N SER A 85 -16.47 3.77 2.91
CA SER A 85 -17.55 4.24 3.80
C SER A 85 -17.04 5.12 4.96
N ALA A 86 -15.77 4.96 5.33
CA ALA A 86 -15.01 5.85 6.20
C ALA A 86 -13.61 6.08 5.60
N THR A 87 -12.96 7.16 6.01
CA THR A 87 -11.56 7.42 5.64
C THR A 87 -10.64 6.81 6.68
N LEU A 88 -9.79 5.86 6.27
CA LEU A 88 -8.86 5.15 7.13
C LEU A 88 -7.42 5.34 6.64
N VAL A 89 -6.47 5.48 7.55
CA VAL A 89 -5.04 5.41 7.27
C VAL A 89 -4.47 4.20 7.98
N ALA A 90 -3.96 3.26 7.20
CA ALA A 90 -3.18 2.13 7.68
C ALA A 90 -1.70 2.52 7.68
N LEU A 91 -1.04 2.44 8.84
CA LEU A 91 0.37 2.81 9.00
C LEU A 91 1.14 1.67 9.62
N SER A 92 2.09 1.12 8.87
CA SER A 92 3.06 0.12 9.33
C SER A 92 4.42 0.76 9.53
N THR A 93 4.97 0.54 10.71
CA THR A 93 6.35 0.92 11.06
C THR A 93 7.08 -0.32 11.59
N GLY A 94 8.35 -0.17 11.98
CA GLY A 94 9.09 -1.25 12.66
C GLY A 94 8.42 -1.78 13.94
N ALA A 95 7.44 -1.07 14.51
CA ALA A 95 6.69 -1.47 15.70
C ALA A 95 5.37 -2.22 15.42
N GLY A 96 4.99 -2.42 14.15
CA GLY A 96 3.75 -3.07 13.75
C GLY A 96 2.82 -2.18 12.93
N LEU A 97 1.61 -2.69 12.68
CA LEU A 97 0.56 -2.06 11.87
C LEU A 97 -0.54 -1.46 12.75
N ASN A 98 -0.89 -0.20 12.53
CA ASN A 98 -1.98 0.47 13.22
C ASN A 98 -2.96 1.10 12.22
N PHE A 99 -4.24 1.14 12.56
CA PHE A 99 -5.28 1.81 11.78
C PHE A 99 -5.78 3.05 12.48
N PHE A 100 -5.87 4.13 11.72
CA PHE A 100 -6.41 5.40 12.16
C PHE A 100 -7.62 5.75 11.29
N MET A 101 -8.72 6.18 11.90
CA MET A 101 -9.91 6.60 11.18
C MET A 101 -10.06 8.12 11.30
N LEU A 102 -10.39 8.78 10.19
CA LEU A 102 -10.66 10.22 10.19
C LEU A 102 -12.00 10.49 10.87
N ASP A 103 -11.98 11.35 11.89
CA ASP A 103 -13.17 12.00 12.39
C ASP A 103 -13.39 13.30 11.59
N PRO A 104 -14.41 13.38 10.71
CA PRO A 104 -14.64 14.55 9.88
C PRO A 104 -15.12 15.78 10.68
N ALA A 105 -15.60 15.60 11.91
CA ALA A 105 -16.08 16.72 12.73
C ALA A 105 -14.93 17.58 13.26
N ILE A 106 -13.79 16.96 13.58
CA ILE A 106 -12.59 17.64 14.12
C ILE A 106 -11.43 17.67 13.11
N GLY A 107 -11.48 16.84 12.06
CA GLY A 107 -10.43 16.76 11.05
C GLY A 107 -9.19 15.99 11.50
N GLU A 108 -9.30 15.08 12.47
CA GLU A 108 -8.19 14.32 13.03
C GLU A 108 -8.29 12.81 12.76
N PHE A 109 -7.13 12.18 12.64
CA PHE A 109 -7.01 10.73 12.54
C PHE A 109 -6.91 10.08 13.92
N ILE A 110 -7.98 9.41 14.33
CA ILE A 110 -8.08 8.75 15.64
C ILE A 110 -7.66 7.29 15.50
N LEU A 111 -6.81 6.82 16.40
CA LEU A 111 -6.36 5.43 16.45
C LEU A 111 -7.53 4.50 16.81
N VAL A 112 -7.95 3.65 15.87
CA VAL A 112 -9.07 2.70 16.05
C VAL A 112 -8.60 1.29 16.34
N ASP A 113 -7.53 0.83 15.67
CA ASP A 113 -6.96 -0.51 15.88
C ASP A 113 -5.45 -0.46 16.05
N ARG A 114 -4.94 -1.14 17.07
CA ARG A 114 -3.51 -1.20 17.42
C ARG A 114 -2.92 -2.56 17.09
N ASN A 115 -1.69 -2.57 16.57
CA ASN A 115 -0.89 -3.77 16.29
C ASN A 115 -1.69 -4.86 15.56
N VAL A 116 -2.37 -4.46 14.48
CA VAL A 116 -3.24 -5.31 13.66
C VAL A 116 -2.46 -6.51 13.14
N ARG A 117 -3.06 -7.70 13.26
CA ARG A 117 -2.51 -8.96 12.76
C ARG A 117 -3.52 -9.65 11.84
N ILE A 118 -3.04 -10.15 10.72
CA ILE A 118 -3.83 -10.99 9.83
C ILE A 118 -4.06 -12.36 10.47
N GLN A 119 -5.23 -12.95 10.24
CA GLN A 119 -5.53 -14.31 10.69
C GLN A 119 -4.62 -15.32 9.95
N GLN A 120 -4.23 -16.40 10.63
CA GLN A 120 -3.35 -17.42 10.03
C GLN A 120 -3.97 -18.10 8.80
N LYS A 121 -5.31 -18.23 8.74
CA LYS A 121 -6.03 -18.79 7.61
C LYS A 121 -7.33 -18.03 7.37
N GLY A 122 -7.45 -17.42 6.18
CA GLY A 122 -8.67 -16.79 5.70
C GLY A 122 -9.65 -17.79 5.07
N LYS A 123 -10.83 -17.29 4.71
CA LYS A 123 -11.90 -18.04 4.00
C LYS A 123 -12.30 -17.39 2.67
N ILE A 124 -11.50 -16.44 2.20
CA ILE A 124 -11.78 -15.61 1.04
C ILE A 124 -10.56 -15.65 0.14
N TYR A 125 -10.79 -15.74 -1.16
CA TYR A 125 -9.79 -15.51 -2.18
C TYR A 125 -10.22 -14.34 -3.07
N SER A 126 -9.25 -13.56 -3.56
CA SER A 126 -9.47 -12.37 -4.38
C SER A 126 -8.56 -12.37 -5.59
N LEU A 127 -9.14 -12.52 -6.79
CA LEU A 127 -8.45 -12.43 -8.08
C LEU A 127 -9.48 -12.22 -9.20
N ASN A 128 -9.01 -11.71 -10.33
CA ASN A 128 -9.82 -11.60 -11.54
C ASN A 128 -9.77 -12.91 -12.35
N GLU A 129 -10.78 -13.77 -12.15
CA GLU A 129 -10.90 -15.04 -12.87
C GLU A 129 -11.14 -14.90 -14.38
N GLY A 130 -11.42 -13.69 -14.89
CA GLY A 130 -11.44 -13.43 -16.33
C GLY A 130 -10.11 -13.75 -17.02
N TYR A 131 -9.00 -13.76 -16.26
CA TYR A 131 -7.70 -14.19 -16.74
C TYR A 131 -7.40 -15.69 -16.57
N ALA A 132 -8.37 -16.51 -16.17
CA ALA A 132 -8.16 -17.93 -15.87
C ALA A 132 -7.46 -18.72 -16.99
N LYS A 133 -7.73 -18.37 -18.25
CA LYS A 133 -7.09 -18.97 -19.44
C LYS A 133 -5.57 -18.77 -19.46
N TYR A 134 -5.08 -17.67 -18.87
CA TYR A 134 -3.68 -17.27 -18.88
C TYR A 134 -2.95 -17.62 -17.57
N PHE A 135 -3.66 -18.19 -16.59
CA PHE A 135 -3.05 -18.56 -15.32
C PHE A 135 -2.12 -19.75 -15.46
N HIS A 136 -1.04 -19.71 -14.68
CA HIS A 136 -0.17 -20.86 -14.49
C HIS A 136 -0.98 -22.05 -13.95
N PRO A 137 -0.71 -23.30 -14.36
CA PRO A 137 -1.49 -24.48 -13.93
C PRO A 137 -1.68 -24.59 -12.42
N SER A 138 -0.66 -24.25 -11.61
CA SER A 138 -0.73 -24.27 -10.15
C SER A 138 -1.78 -23.31 -9.56
N ILE A 139 -2.04 -22.18 -10.21
CA ILE A 139 -3.09 -21.25 -9.78
C ILE A 139 -4.46 -21.85 -10.08
N ASN A 140 -4.65 -22.43 -11.26
CA ASN A 140 -5.91 -23.09 -11.62
C ASN A 140 -6.22 -24.29 -10.70
N GLU A 141 -5.20 -25.06 -10.33
CA GLU A 141 -5.32 -26.13 -9.33
C GLU A 141 -5.72 -25.59 -7.95
N TYR A 142 -5.07 -24.53 -7.49
CA TYR A 142 -5.42 -23.86 -6.23
C TYR A 142 -6.89 -23.39 -6.24
N LEU A 143 -7.34 -22.72 -7.31
CA LEU A 143 -8.72 -22.26 -7.45
C LEU A 143 -9.72 -23.41 -7.43
N LYS A 144 -9.40 -24.52 -8.10
CA LYS A 144 -10.23 -25.73 -8.08
C LYS A 144 -10.41 -26.26 -6.66
N HIS A 145 -9.32 -26.33 -5.88
CA HIS A 145 -9.37 -26.76 -4.48
C HIS A 145 -10.15 -25.78 -3.59
N LYS A 146 -10.07 -24.46 -3.84
CA LYS A 146 -10.84 -23.46 -3.07
C LYS A 146 -12.34 -23.49 -3.33
N LYS A 147 -12.74 -23.75 -4.58
CA LYS A 147 -14.15 -23.85 -4.99
C LYS A 147 -14.79 -25.18 -4.62
N HIS A 148 -14.03 -26.27 -4.73
CA HIS A 148 -14.49 -27.63 -4.52
C HIS A 148 -13.62 -28.36 -3.48
N PRO A 149 -13.74 -28.04 -2.18
CA PRO A 149 -12.99 -28.71 -1.14
C PRO A 149 -13.44 -30.17 -0.96
N GLU A 150 -12.50 -31.12 -0.88
CA GLU A 150 -12.78 -32.57 -0.85
C GLU A 150 -13.26 -33.11 0.52
N ARG A 151 -13.18 -32.32 1.60
CA ARG A 151 -13.58 -32.72 2.97
C ARG A 151 -14.30 -31.59 3.65
N SER A 152 -15.51 -31.83 4.19
CA SER A 152 -16.33 -31.14 5.22
C SER A 152 -16.11 -29.64 5.53
N GLN A 153 -15.35 -28.93 4.72
CA GLN A 153 -14.94 -27.55 4.82
C GLN A 153 -15.85 -26.77 3.88
N LYS A 154 -16.35 -25.64 4.36
CA LYS A 154 -17.18 -24.76 3.53
C LYS A 154 -16.32 -24.17 2.41
N PRO A 155 -16.85 -24.05 1.18
CA PRO A 155 -16.14 -23.40 0.08
C PRO A 155 -15.79 -21.95 0.48
N GLU A 156 -14.64 -21.48 -0.02
CA GLU A 156 -14.21 -20.09 0.20
C GLU A 156 -14.99 -19.14 -0.71
N ILE A 157 -15.34 -17.97 -0.19
CA ILE A 157 -16.13 -16.98 -0.92
C ILE A 157 -15.21 -16.24 -1.89
N MET A 158 -15.61 -16.21 -3.17
CA MET A 158 -14.94 -15.42 -4.19
C MET A 158 -15.30 -13.94 -4.03
N HIS A 159 -14.30 -13.08 -3.86
CA HIS A 159 -14.43 -11.65 -4.12
C HIS A 159 -13.81 -11.34 -5.49
N GLN A 160 -14.64 -10.91 -6.43
CA GLN A 160 -14.15 -10.43 -7.73
C GLN A 160 -13.70 -8.97 -7.61
N ILE A 161 -12.53 -8.69 -8.16
CA ILE A 161 -11.96 -7.36 -8.38
C ILE A 161 -11.99 -7.04 -9.88
#